data_AF-A0A822G194-F1
#
_entry.id   AF-A0A822G194-F1
#
_cell.length_a   1.000
_cell.length_b   1.000
_cell.length_c   1.000
_cell.angle_alpha   90.00
_cell.angle_beta   90.00
_cell.angle_gamma   90.00
#
_symmetry.space_group_name_H-M   'P 1'
#
loop_
_entity.id
_entity.type
_entity.pdbx_description
1 polymer ?
#
loop_
_entity_poly.entity_id
_entity_poly.type
_entity_poly.pdbx_seq_one_letter_code
_entity_poly.pdbx_strand_id
1 'polypeptide(L)'
;MATTLQDLSTDEKSILDKINQLADQVDPLSTKIQLSDTTNLYDELLRWKTEAYRIIDQVYEQKRIHLQTIIEEHKSKQAKTISDTKDVLLQLQMKGHATREELEQLEQTLNNVQKTIDKFIVIKTKSLDTNNSVIVELNDDCKSPNLTQSRPTQEFTFSHLNEDDFKSDGLRSYAKYRNLGIAKATNGMVLAHVIRFIPPFRPEE
;
A
#
# COMPACT_ATOMS: atom_id res chain seq x y z
N MET A 1 -6.69 21.95 -18.30
CA MET A 1 -7.89 22.40 -17.57
C MET A 1 -7.92 21.62 -16.27
N ALA A 2 -7.62 22.29 -15.16
CA ALA A 2 -7.60 21.68 -13.83
C ALA A 2 -9.04 21.42 -13.41
N THR A 3 -9.46 20.16 -13.43
CA THR A 3 -10.79 19.76 -12.95
C THR A 3 -10.77 19.83 -11.44
N THR A 4 -11.49 20.84 -10.94
CA THR A 4 -11.70 21.16 -9.54
C THR A 4 -12.24 19.95 -8.77
N LEU A 5 -11.74 19.74 -7.55
CA LEU A 5 -12.16 18.77 -6.53
C LEU A 5 -13.60 19.03 -6.02
N GLN A 6 -14.59 19.21 -6.90
CA GLN A 6 -15.92 19.71 -6.50
C GLN A 6 -17.09 18.72 -6.63
N ASP A 7 -16.90 17.54 -7.23
CA ASP A 7 -17.98 16.56 -7.38
C ASP A 7 -17.72 15.34 -6.50
N LEU A 8 -17.69 15.56 -5.18
CA LEU A 8 -17.89 14.46 -4.23
C LEU A 8 -19.36 14.02 -4.32
N SER A 9 -19.57 12.72 -4.49
CA SER A 9 -20.89 12.09 -4.53
C SER A 9 -21.69 12.46 -3.27
N THR A 10 -23.02 12.52 -3.36
CA THR A 10 -23.92 12.84 -2.22
C THR A 10 -23.64 11.97 -1.00
N ASP A 11 -23.22 10.72 -1.22
CA ASP A 11 -22.85 9.78 -0.16
C ASP A 11 -21.52 10.14 0.50
N GLU A 12 -20.54 10.63 -0.26
CA GLU A 12 -19.23 11.04 0.26
C GLU A 12 -19.33 12.30 1.13
N LYS A 13 -20.21 13.24 0.78
CA LYS A 13 -20.50 14.41 1.62
C LYS A 13 -21.18 14.02 2.93
N SER A 14 -22.15 13.09 2.87
CA SER A 14 -22.83 12.53 4.05
C SER A 14 -21.86 11.82 5.02
N ILE A 15 -20.85 11.14 4.47
CA ILE A 15 -19.81 10.49 5.26
C ILE A 15 -18.86 11.52 5.87
N LEU A 16 -18.46 12.54 5.11
CA LEU A 16 -17.59 13.61 5.60
C LEU A 16 -18.22 14.38 6.77
N ASP A 17 -19.52 14.66 6.67
CA ASP A 17 -20.29 15.29 7.74
C ASP A 17 -20.33 14.42 9.00
N LYS A 18 -20.50 13.09 8.86
CA LYS A 18 -20.43 12.16 10.00
C LYS A 18 -19.05 12.10 10.65
N ILE A 19 -17.98 12.16 9.86
CA ILE A 19 -16.60 12.18 10.37
C ILE A 19 -16.36 13.46 11.16
N ASN A 20 -16.79 14.62 10.64
CA ASN A 20 -16.66 15.90 11.34
C ASN A 20 -17.50 15.91 12.63
N GLN A 21 -18.71 15.36 12.59
CA GLN A 21 -19.58 15.25 13.77
C GLN A 21 -19.00 14.32 14.85
N LEU A 22 -18.28 13.26 14.45
CA LEU A 22 -17.53 12.42 15.38
C LEU A 22 -16.31 13.18 15.94
N ALA A 23 -15.58 13.93 15.12
CA ALA A 23 -14.44 14.73 15.57
C ALA A 23 -14.84 15.78 16.62
N ASP A 24 -15.95 16.49 16.39
CA ASP A 24 -16.50 17.48 17.32
C ASP A 24 -16.92 16.87 18.68
N GLN A 25 -17.23 15.57 18.70
CA GLN A 25 -17.57 14.83 19.91
C GLN A 25 -16.34 14.28 20.64
N VAL A 26 -15.18 14.17 19.98
CA VAL A 26 -13.91 13.76 20.62
C VAL A 26 -13.32 14.87 21.49
N ASP A 27 -13.45 16.14 21.09
CA ASP A 27 -12.96 17.31 21.85
C ASP A 27 -13.50 17.41 23.29
N PRO A 28 -14.83 17.30 23.53
CA PRO A 28 -15.37 17.32 24.90
C PRO A 28 -15.02 16.05 25.68
N LEU A 29 -14.84 14.90 25.01
CA LEU A 29 -14.34 13.68 25.66
C LEU A 29 -12.90 13.88 26.12
N SER A 30 -12.02 14.46 25.28
CA SER A 30 -10.63 14.83 25.63
C SER A 30 -10.57 15.76 26.84
N THR A 31 -11.57 16.62 27.01
CA THR A 31 -11.68 17.52 28.17
C THR A 31 -12.14 16.77 29.43
N LYS A 32 -13.04 15.77 29.28
CA LYS A 32 -13.45 14.87 30.38
C LYS A 32 -12.35 13.89 30.82
N ILE A 33 -11.41 13.54 29.94
CA ILE A 33 -10.20 12.74 30.29
C ILE A 33 -9.42 13.36 31.44
N GLN A 34 -9.42 14.70 31.55
CA GLN A 34 -8.69 15.39 32.61
C GLN A 34 -9.37 15.32 33.99
N LEU A 35 -10.61 14.84 34.10
CA LEU A 35 -11.47 15.04 35.29
C LEU A 35 -12.14 13.79 35.88
N SER A 36 -12.01 12.56 35.35
CA SER A 36 -12.76 11.39 35.88
C SER A 36 -12.05 10.03 35.86
N ASP A 37 -12.54 9.11 36.72
CA ASP A 37 -12.15 7.70 36.89
C ASP A 37 -11.87 6.96 35.57
N THR A 38 -10.66 6.43 35.46
CA THR A 38 -10.01 5.99 34.22
C THR A 38 -10.64 4.76 33.56
N THR A 39 -11.48 4.01 34.26
CA THR A 39 -11.99 2.71 33.82
C THR A 39 -13.16 2.83 32.82
N ASN A 40 -14.04 3.82 32.99
CA ASN A 40 -15.18 4.03 32.08
C ASN A 40 -14.74 4.68 30.76
N LEU A 41 -13.72 5.54 30.84
CA LEU A 41 -13.16 6.25 29.70
C LEU A 41 -12.45 5.32 28.70
N TYR A 42 -11.75 4.29 29.19
CA TYR A 42 -11.07 3.31 28.34
C TYR A 42 -12.07 2.51 27.49
N ASP A 43 -13.19 2.10 28.09
CA ASP A 43 -14.25 1.38 27.39
C ASP A 43 -14.94 2.25 26.33
N GLU A 44 -15.14 3.54 26.62
CA GLU A 44 -15.70 4.49 25.66
C GLU A 44 -14.72 4.75 24.51
N LEU A 45 -13.43 4.96 24.78
CA LEU A 45 -12.40 5.10 23.75
C LEU A 45 -12.30 3.86 22.85
N LEU A 46 -12.41 2.65 23.44
CA LEU A 46 -12.36 1.40 22.70
C LEU A 46 -13.59 1.23 21.79
N ARG A 47 -14.78 1.64 22.27
CA ARG A 47 -16.00 1.67 21.44
C ARG A 47 -15.84 2.64 20.27
N TRP A 48 -15.34 3.83 20.52
CA TRP A 48 -15.08 4.84 19.49
C TRP A 48 -14.07 4.36 18.45
N LYS A 49 -12.96 3.77 18.88
CA LYS A 49 -11.96 3.16 18.00
C LYS A 49 -12.57 2.06 17.13
N THR A 50 -13.37 1.19 17.72
CA THR A 50 -14.05 0.10 16.99
C THR A 50 -15.04 0.65 15.96
N GLU A 51 -15.81 1.66 16.34
CA GLU A 51 -16.79 2.28 15.44
C GLU A 51 -16.13 3.05 14.29
N ALA A 52 -15.01 3.74 14.56
CA ALA A 52 -14.21 4.38 13.53
C ALA A 52 -13.69 3.37 12.50
N TYR A 53 -13.14 2.23 12.95
CA TYR A 53 -12.74 1.16 12.03
C TYR A 53 -13.92 0.60 11.24
N ARG A 54 -15.07 0.39 11.87
CA ARG A 54 -16.29 -0.08 11.19
C ARG A 54 -16.71 0.86 10.06
N ILE A 55 -16.66 2.17 10.30
CA ILE A 55 -16.99 3.19 9.29
C ILE A 55 -15.97 3.16 8.16
N ILE A 56 -14.68 3.11 8.49
CA ILE A 56 -13.60 3.05 7.51
C ILE A 56 -13.77 1.82 6.60
N ASP A 57 -13.99 0.64 7.18
CA ASP A 57 -14.23 -0.60 6.44
C ASP A 57 -15.47 -0.50 5.54
N GLN A 58 -16.55 0.10 6.05
CA GLN A 58 -17.76 0.34 5.26
C GLN A 58 -17.47 1.22 4.03
N VAL A 59 -16.67 2.28 4.18
CA VAL A 59 -16.27 3.16 3.06
C VAL A 59 -15.43 2.40 2.03
N TYR A 60 -14.47 1.59 2.49
CA TYR A 60 -13.65 0.78 1.60
C TYR A 60 -14.49 -0.24 0.83
N GLU A 61 -15.46 -0.88 1.48
CA GLU A 61 -16.37 -1.81 0.80
C GLU A 61 -17.28 -1.11 -0.22
N GLN A 62 -17.83 0.05 0.11
CA GLN A 62 -18.62 0.83 -0.85
C GLN A 62 -17.79 1.19 -2.09
N LYS A 63 -16.54 1.63 -1.88
CA LYS A 63 -15.63 1.97 -2.97
C LYS A 63 -15.24 0.75 -3.80
N ARG A 64 -15.03 -0.41 -3.15
CA ARG A 64 -14.75 -1.69 -3.82
C ARG A 64 -15.92 -2.09 -4.72
N ILE A 65 -17.15 -2.06 -4.19
CA ILE A 65 -18.37 -2.39 -4.93
C ILE A 65 -18.53 -1.44 -6.12
N HIS A 66 -18.40 -0.13 -5.91
CA HIS A 66 -18.52 0.86 -6.98
C HIS A 66 -17.50 0.64 -8.10
N LEU A 67 -16.24 0.36 -7.76
CA LEU A 67 -15.21 0.05 -8.75
C LEU A 67 -15.51 -1.25 -9.50
N GLN A 68 -16.04 -2.27 -8.82
CA GLN A 68 -16.48 -3.50 -9.48
C GLN A 68 -17.61 -3.24 -10.46
N THR A 69 -18.61 -2.43 -10.10
CA THR A 69 -19.72 -2.06 -10.99
C THR A 69 -19.20 -1.37 -12.26
N ILE A 70 -18.32 -0.38 -12.11
CA ILE A 70 -17.71 0.33 -13.27
C ILE A 70 -16.96 -0.66 -14.18
N ILE A 71 -16.20 -1.59 -13.59
CA ILE A 71 -15.46 -2.59 -14.36
C ILE A 71 -16.42 -3.49 -15.15
N GLU A 72 -17.48 -3.98 -14.53
CA GLU A 72 -18.47 -4.83 -15.19
C GLU A 72 -19.25 -4.09 -16.29
N GLU A 73 -19.58 -2.82 -16.08
CA GLU A 73 -20.18 -1.96 -17.13
C GLU A 73 -19.25 -1.83 -18.34
N HIS A 74 -17.97 -1.56 -18.11
CA HIS A 74 -16.98 -1.47 -19.18
C HIS A 74 -16.81 -2.79 -19.94
N LYS A 75 -16.76 -3.93 -19.22
CA LYS A 75 -16.72 -5.27 -19.83
C LYS A 75 -17.95 -5.52 -20.70
N SER A 76 -19.14 -5.22 -20.19
CA SER A 76 -20.41 -5.39 -20.92
C SER A 76 -20.44 -4.56 -22.20
N LYS A 77 -20.02 -3.29 -22.13
CA LYS A 77 -19.93 -2.41 -23.30
C LYS A 77 -18.93 -2.92 -24.35
N GLN A 78 -17.79 -3.45 -23.91
CA GLN A 78 -16.80 -4.06 -24.80
C GLN A 78 -17.32 -5.33 -25.44
N ALA A 79 -17.96 -6.22 -24.66
CA ALA A 79 -18.56 -7.46 -25.17
C ALA A 79 -19.62 -7.17 -26.24
N LYS A 80 -20.46 -6.15 -26.02
CA LYS A 80 -21.43 -5.70 -27.03
C LYS A 80 -20.75 -5.21 -28.30
N THR A 81 -19.74 -4.35 -28.20
CA THR A 81 -19.01 -3.82 -29.36
C THR A 81 -18.36 -4.95 -30.17
N ILE A 82 -17.84 -5.97 -29.49
CA ILE A 82 -17.25 -7.16 -30.14
C ILE A 82 -18.32 -7.99 -30.83
N SER A 83 -19.50 -8.17 -30.21
CA SER A 83 -20.64 -8.85 -30.83
C SER A 83 -21.08 -8.12 -32.10
N ASP A 84 -21.30 -6.81 -32.02
CA ASP A 84 -21.72 -5.99 -33.16
C ASP A 84 -20.68 -6.07 -34.30
N THR A 85 -19.39 -6.08 -33.98
CA THR A 85 -18.30 -6.23 -34.96
C THR A 85 -18.31 -7.61 -35.63
N LYS A 86 -18.58 -8.67 -34.86
CA LYS A 86 -18.71 -10.04 -35.39
C LYS A 86 -19.92 -10.16 -36.32
N ASP A 87 -21.03 -9.52 -36.00
CA ASP A 87 -22.22 -9.52 -36.84
C ASP A 87 -21.96 -8.80 -38.18
N VAL A 88 -21.25 -7.67 -38.15
CA VAL A 88 -20.83 -6.96 -39.37
C VAL A 88 -19.89 -7.83 -40.21
N LEU A 89 -18.93 -8.52 -39.58
CA LEU A 89 -18.04 -9.46 -40.26
C LEU A 89 -18.82 -10.58 -40.95
N LEU A 90 -19.80 -11.18 -40.25
CA LEU A 90 -20.65 -12.23 -40.79
C LEU A 90 -21.45 -11.73 -42.01
N GLN A 91 -22.00 -10.51 -41.92
CA GLN A 91 -22.71 -9.89 -43.05
C GLN A 91 -21.81 -9.62 -44.25
N LEU A 92 -20.56 -9.19 -44.03
CA LEU A 92 -19.58 -8.96 -45.10
C LEU A 92 -19.17 -10.28 -45.77
N GLN A 93 -18.99 -11.34 -44.99
CA GLN A 93 -18.72 -12.69 -45.50
C GLN A 93 -19.90 -13.19 -46.36
N MET A 94 -21.14 -13.00 -45.91
CA MET A 94 -22.34 -13.41 -46.66
C MET A 94 -22.50 -12.67 -47.99
N LYS A 95 -22.05 -11.41 -48.08
CA LYS A 95 -22.11 -10.61 -49.31
C LYS A 95 -20.93 -10.83 -50.27
N GLY A 96 -19.93 -11.62 -49.88
CA GLY A 96 -18.78 -11.97 -50.73
C GLY A 96 -17.85 -10.80 -51.06
N HIS A 97 -17.89 -9.71 -50.28
CA HIS A 97 -17.12 -8.49 -50.55
C HIS A 97 -15.70 -8.47 -49.93
N ALA A 98 -15.35 -9.46 -49.10
CA ALA A 98 -14.07 -9.52 -48.41
C ALA A 98 -13.28 -10.77 -48.83
N THR A 99 -11.97 -10.60 -49.04
CA THR A 99 -11.09 -11.76 -49.28
C THR A 99 -10.93 -12.56 -47.99
N ARG A 100 -10.74 -13.89 -48.12
CA ARG A 100 -10.60 -14.79 -46.96
C ARG A 100 -9.44 -14.37 -46.04
N GLU A 101 -8.37 -13.84 -46.61
CA GLU A 101 -7.19 -13.37 -45.87
C GLU A 101 -7.47 -12.13 -45.04
N GLU A 102 -8.25 -11.17 -45.54
CA GLU A 102 -8.63 -9.95 -44.81
C GLU A 102 -9.52 -10.28 -43.60
N LEU A 103 -10.43 -11.25 -43.75
CA LEU A 103 -11.29 -11.73 -42.64
C LEU A 103 -10.47 -12.40 -41.54
N GLU A 104 -9.49 -13.23 -41.92
CA GLU A 104 -8.62 -13.94 -40.98
C GLU A 104 -7.71 -12.97 -40.21
N GLN A 105 -7.15 -11.97 -40.90
CA GLN A 105 -6.38 -10.90 -40.25
C GLN A 105 -7.24 -10.08 -39.28
N LEU A 106 -8.47 -9.75 -39.65
CA LEU A 106 -9.37 -8.98 -38.77
C LEU A 106 -9.74 -9.78 -37.51
N GLU A 107 -10.04 -11.07 -37.66
CA GLU A 107 -10.35 -11.95 -36.52
C GLU A 107 -9.14 -12.09 -35.57
N GLN A 108 -7.93 -12.17 -36.13
CA GLN A 108 -6.71 -12.24 -35.35
C GLN A 108 -6.42 -10.93 -34.60
N THR A 109 -6.69 -9.78 -35.21
CA THR A 109 -6.60 -8.48 -34.51
C THR A 109 -7.63 -8.36 -33.38
N LEU A 110 -8.87 -8.81 -33.61
CA LEU A 110 -9.93 -8.82 -32.60
C LEU A 110 -9.53 -9.68 -31.38
N ASN A 111 -8.97 -10.87 -31.63
CA ASN A 111 -8.49 -11.78 -30.59
C ASN A 111 -7.30 -11.20 -29.81
N ASN A 112 -6.40 -10.47 -30.47
CA ASN A 112 -5.28 -9.80 -29.81
C ASN A 112 -5.75 -8.61 -28.94
N VAL A 113 -6.73 -7.85 -29.41
CA VAL A 113 -7.37 -6.77 -28.64
C VAL A 113 -8.06 -7.35 -27.41
N GLN A 114 -8.83 -8.44 -27.55
CA GLN A 114 -9.48 -9.11 -26.43
C GLN A 114 -8.46 -9.60 -25.38
N LYS A 115 -7.39 -10.29 -25.80
CA LYS A 115 -6.32 -10.73 -24.89
C LYS A 115 -5.64 -9.58 -24.15
N THR A 116 -5.48 -8.43 -24.82
CA THR A 116 -4.87 -7.25 -24.21
C THR A 116 -5.79 -6.63 -23.17
N ILE A 117 -7.10 -6.57 -23.46
CA ILE A 117 -8.14 -6.13 -22.52
C ILE A 117 -8.19 -7.05 -21.30
N ASP A 118 -8.25 -8.37 -21.50
CA ASP A 118 -8.29 -9.35 -20.40
C ASP A 118 -7.05 -9.25 -19.51
N LYS A 119 -5.86 -9.06 -20.11
CA LYS A 119 -4.62 -8.82 -19.38
C LYS A 119 -4.67 -7.52 -18.57
N PHE A 120 -5.19 -6.44 -19.13
CA PHE A 120 -5.33 -5.16 -18.44
C PHE A 120 -6.30 -5.25 -17.25
N ILE A 121 -7.41 -5.99 -17.41
CA ILE A 121 -8.37 -6.26 -16.33
C ILE A 121 -7.70 -7.04 -15.19
N VAL A 122 -6.97 -8.12 -15.49
CA VAL A 122 -6.29 -8.95 -14.48
C VAL A 122 -5.24 -8.17 -13.70
N ILE A 123 -4.48 -7.29 -14.37
CA ILE A 123 -3.47 -6.46 -13.69
C ILE A 123 -4.16 -5.48 -12.72
N LYS A 124 -5.27 -4.88 -13.13
CA LYS A 124 -6.00 -3.90 -12.32
C LYS A 124 -6.73 -4.56 -11.14
N THR A 125 -7.27 -5.77 -11.30
CA THR A 125 -7.91 -6.54 -10.20
C THR A 125 -6.91 -7.13 -9.21
N LYS A 126 -5.75 -7.64 -9.66
CA LYS A 126 -4.67 -8.08 -8.75
C LYS A 126 -4.13 -6.96 -7.88
N SER A 127 -4.15 -5.73 -8.37
CA SER A 127 -3.80 -4.53 -7.59
C SER A 127 -4.87 -4.15 -6.54
N LEU A 128 -6.10 -4.69 -6.64
CA LEU A 128 -7.19 -4.49 -5.67
C LEU A 128 -7.24 -5.61 -4.62
N ASP A 129 -6.68 -6.79 -4.91
CA ASP A 129 -6.69 -7.99 -4.05
C ASP A 129 -5.47 -8.12 -3.11
N THR A 130 -4.52 -7.17 -3.09
CA THR A 130 -3.37 -7.20 -2.16
C THR A 130 -3.74 -7.09 -0.68
N ASN A 131 -5.03 -7.08 -0.33
CA ASN A 131 -5.52 -7.00 1.04
C ASN A 131 -5.75 -8.37 1.70
N ASN A 132 -5.41 -9.51 1.08
CA ASN A 132 -5.50 -10.81 1.75
C ASN A 132 -4.19 -11.35 2.32
N SER A 133 -3.13 -10.53 2.41
CA SER A 133 -1.92 -10.92 3.15
C SER A 133 -1.14 -9.71 3.67
N VAL A 134 -1.76 -8.84 4.46
CA VAL A 134 -0.99 -7.92 5.31
C VAL A 134 -1.65 -7.86 6.68
N ILE A 135 -1.06 -8.61 7.60
CA ILE A 135 -1.13 -8.30 9.03
C ILE A 135 -0.73 -6.82 9.16
N VAL A 136 -1.69 -5.98 9.53
CA VAL A 136 -1.42 -4.58 9.88
C VAL A 136 -0.73 -4.60 11.24
N GLU A 137 0.60 -4.74 11.24
CA GLU A 137 1.39 -4.13 12.29
C GLU A 137 1.40 -2.63 12.01
N LEU A 138 0.61 -1.92 12.81
CA LEU A 138 0.63 -0.47 12.93
C LEU A 138 2.07 -0.06 13.24
N ASN A 139 2.68 0.76 12.39
CA ASN A 139 3.65 1.75 12.83
C ASN A 139 3.65 2.93 11.85
N ASP A 140 3.63 4.09 12.47
CA ASP A 140 3.36 5.41 11.93
C ASP A 140 4.37 5.90 10.87
N ASP A 141 3.93 6.95 10.19
CA ASP A 141 4.69 8.02 9.55
C ASP A 141 4.69 8.11 8.00
N CYS A 142 4.18 9.27 7.58
CA CYS A 142 3.95 9.72 6.22
C CYS A 142 5.23 10.13 5.48
N LYS A 143 5.42 9.67 4.24
CA LYS A 143 5.63 10.50 3.01
C LYS A 143 6.06 9.64 1.82
N SER A 144 5.34 9.76 0.71
CA SER A 144 5.71 9.19 -0.59
C SER A 144 6.76 10.04 -1.30
N PRO A 145 7.71 9.41 -2.01
CA PRO A 145 7.82 9.72 -3.43
C PRO A 145 8.12 8.49 -4.32
N ASN A 146 7.50 8.49 -5.51
CA ASN A 146 7.87 7.80 -6.76
C ASN A 146 8.18 6.28 -6.74
N LEU A 147 7.19 5.48 -7.14
CA LEU A 147 7.24 4.01 -7.27
C LEU A 147 7.88 3.53 -8.58
N THR A 148 9.14 3.89 -8.84
CA THR A 148 9.96 3.23 -9.89
C THR A 148 11.44 3.06 -9.48
N GLN A 149 11.71 2.94 -8.19
CA GLN A 149 12.96 2.38 -7.71
C GLN A 149 12.69 0.98 -7.18
N SER A 150 13.38 -0.01 -7.75
CA SER A 150 13.52 -1.35 -7.16
C SER A 150 13.83 -1.14 -5.69
N ARG A 151 12.93 -1.56 -4.78
CA ARG A 151 13.15 -1.40 -3.34
C ARG A 151 14.56 -1.90 -3.02
N PRO A 152 15.39 -1.12 -2.32
CA PRO A 152 16.73 -1.58 -1.97
C PRO A 152 16.57 -2.89 -1.18
N THR A 153 17.28 -3.92 -1.63
CA THR A 153 17.29 -5.22 -0.96
C THR A 153 17.79 -5.01 0.46
N GLN A 154 16.91 -5.19 1.46
CA GLN A 154 17.27 -5.07 2.85
C GLN A 154 18.17 -6.25 3.23
N GLU A 155 19.43 -5.97 3.60
CA GLU A 155 20.35 -6.98 4.11
C GLU A 155 20.24 -7.02 5.64
N PHE A 156 19.79 -8.15 6.18
CA PHE A 156 19.75 -8.35 7.63
C PHE A 156 21.11 -8.85 8.11
N THR A 157 21.74 -8.12 9.04
CA THR A 157 22.97 -8.56 9.71
C THR A 157 22.69 -8.85 11.18
N PHE A 158 23.16 -10.01 11.64
CA PHE A 158 23.08 -10.42 13.03
C PHE A 158 24.47 -10.84 13.52
N SER A 159 24.83 -10.42 14.73
CA SER A 159 26.14 -10.65 15.30
C SER A 159 26.02 -11.15 16.74
N HIS A 160 26.35 -12.42 16.95
CA HIS A 160 26.42 -13.02 18.27
C HIS A 160 27.60 -12.48 19.08
N LEU A 161 27.51 -12.58 20.40
CA LEU A 161 28.61 -12.21 21.29
C LEU A 161 29.75 -13.24 21.15
N ASN A 162 30.89 -12.77 20.67
CA ASN A 162 32.15 -13.50 20.72
C ASN A 162 33.22 -12.58 21.35
N GLU A 163 33.98 -13.09 22.31
CA GLU A 163 34.98 -12.30 23.03
C GLU A 163 36.21 -11.99 22.19
N ASP A 164 36.56 -12.87 21.25
CA ASP A 164 37.72 -12.70 20.36
C ASP A 164 37.54 -11.60 19.32
N ASP A 165 36.29 -11.19 19.06
CA ASP A 165 35.97 -10.14 18.08
C ASP A 165 36.23 -8.72 18.60
N PHE A 166 36.55 -8.57 19.90
CA PHE A 166 36.87 -7.28 20.51
C PHE A 166 38.31 -6.86 20.22
N LYS A 167 38.48 -5.85 19.36
CA LYS A 167 39.79 -5.33 18.96
C LYS A 167 40.12 -4.03 19.70
N SER A 168 41.38 -3.83 20.06
CA SER A 168 41.90 -2.58 20.65
C SER A 168 42.25 -1.52 19.59
N ASP A 169 41.98 -1.80 18.31
CA ASP A 169 42.27 -0.93 17.16
C ASP A 169 41.15 0.13 16.95
N GLY A 170 40.73 0.78 18.03
CA GLY A 170 39.65 1.75 18.01
C GLY A 170 40.08 3.15 18.43
N LEU A 171 39.11 4.04 18.57
CA LEU A 171 39.35 5.47 18.81
C LEU A 171 40.04 5.77 20.15
N ARG A 172 39.87 4.91 21.17
CA ARG A 172 40.38 5.12 22.53
C ARG A 172 41.21 3.91 22.96
N SER A 173 42.41 4.17 23.48
CA SER A 173 43.38 3.15 23.92
C SER A 173 42.87 2.26 25.06
N TYR A 174 42.01 2.79 25.93
CA TYR A 174 41.44 2.09 27.09
C TYR A 174 40.16 1.29 26.78
N ALA A 175 39.77 1.20 25.51
CA ALA A 175 38.55 0.54 25.08
C ALA A 175 38.81 -0.48 23.97
N LYS A 176 38.09 -1.60 24.01
CA LYS A 176 37.97 -2.52 22.88
C LYS A 176 36.65 -2.31 22.17
N TYR A 177 36.67 -2.47 20.86
CA TYR A 177 35.55 -2.24 19.96
C TYR A 177 35.23 -3.53 19.20
N ARG A 178 33.94 -3.81 19.06
CA ARG A 178 33.42 -4.92 18.26
C ARG A 178 32.41 -4.39 17.25
N ASN A 179 32.63 -4.69 15.98
CA ASN A 179 31.72 -4.25 14.90
C ASN A 179 30.54 -5.22 14.77
N LEU A 180 29.34 -4.65 14.69
CA LEU A 180 28.09 -5.42 14.55
C LEU A 180 27.77 -5.76 13.08
N GLY A 181 28.56 -5.26 12.13
CA GLY A 181 28.37 -5.49 10.69
C GLY A 181 27.27 -4.63 10.06
N ILE A 182 26.63 -3.74 10.82
CA ILE A 182 25.57 -2.82 10.32
C ILE A 182 26.09 -1.92 9.19
N ALA A 183 27.38 -1.57 9.22
CA ALA A 183 28.00 -0.80 8.14
C ALA A 183 27.98 -1.56 6.81
N LYS A 184 28.11 -2.89 6.81
CA LYS A 184 28.01 -3.68 5.59
C LYS A 184 26.57 -3.71 5.08
N ALA A 185 25.61 -4.01 5.96
CA ALA A 185 24.18 -4.05 5.63
C ALA A 185 23.61 -2.72 5.11
N THR A 186 24.15 -1.61 5.59
CA THR A 186 23.67 -0.26 5.26
C THR A 186 24.54 0.44 4.22
N ASN A 187 25.43 -0.28 3.50
CA ASN A 187 26.36 0.30 2.53
C ASN A 187 27.17 1.49 3.09
N GLY A 188 27.56 1.40 4.37
CA GLY A 188 28.36 2.39 5.07
C GLY A 188 27.57 3.57 5.62
N MET A 189 26.24 3.61 5.50
CA MET A 189 25.43 4.72 6.03
C MET A 189 25.42 4.76 7.57
N VAL A 190 25.41 3.59 8.23
CA VAL A 190 25.34 3.51 9.69
C VAL A 190 26.45 2.59 10.20
N LEU A 191 27.23 3.10 11.15
CA LEU A 191 28.28 2.34 11.84
C LEU A 191 27.87 2.10 13.29
N ALA A 192 27.86 0.85 13.71
CA ALA A 192 27.51 0.46 15.08
C ALA A 192 28.60 -0.43 15.68
N HIS A 193 29.08 -0.02 16.86
CA HIS A 193 30.10 -0.72 17.61
C HIS A 193 29.64 -0.98 19.05
N VAL A 194 29.98 -2.15 19.58
CA VAL A 194 29.93 -2.41 21.02
C VAL A 194 31.29 -2.08 21.60
N ILE A 195 31.29 -1.29 22.68
CA ILE A 195 32.50 -0.83 23.35
C ILE A 195 32.60 -1.50 24.71
N ARG A 196 33.77 -2.07 25.03
CA ARG A 196 34.10 -2.63 26.34
C ARG A 196 35.33 -1.94 26.89
N PHE A 197 35.29 -1.53 28.15
CA PHE A 197 36.45 -0.94 28.81
C PHE A 197 37.44 -2.01 29.25
N ILE A 198 38.74 -1.72 29.09
CA ILE A 198 39.83 -2.57 29.55
C ILE A 198 40.29 -2.05 30.92
N PRO A 199 40.08 -2.78 32.03
CA PRO A 199 40.71 -2.44 33.30
C PRO A 199 42.20 -2.82 33.27
N PRO A 200 43.07 -2.11 34.01
CA PRO A 200 42.78 -1.05 34.97
C PRO A 200 42.71 0.36 34.35
N PHE A 201 41.72 1.15 34.76
CA PHE A 201 41.63 2.57 34.42
C PHE A 201 42.68 3.36 35.24
N ARG A 202 43.61 4.02 34.54
CA ARG A 202 44.58 4.95 35.15
C ARG A 202 44.29 6.36 34.60
N PRO A 203 43.88 7.32 35.44
CA PRO A 203 43.48 8.66 35.01
C PRO A 203 44.66 9.58 34.62
N GLU A 204 45.89 9.08 34.58
CA GLU A 204 47.13 9.85 34.38
C GLU A 204 47.63 9.88 32.92
N GLU A 205 46.87 9.33 31.96
CA GLU A 205 47.14 9.43 30.51
C GLU A 205 46.05 10.22 29.77
#